data_AF-A0A7V0JCK7-F1
#
_entry.id   AF-A0A7V0JCK7-F1
#
_cell.length_a   1.000
_cell.length_b   1.000
_cell.length_c   1.000
_cell.angle_alpha   90.00
_cell.angle_beta   90.00
_cell.angle_gamma   90.00
#
_symmetry.space_group_name_H-M   'P 1'
#
loop_
_entity.id
_entity.type
_entity.pdbx_description
1 polymer ?
#
loop_
_entity_poly.entity_id
_entity_poly.type
_entity_poly.pdbx_seq_one_letter_code
_entity_poly.pdbx_strand_id
1 'polypeptide(L)' 'LDVRIPAADLESITTLRDVRGAIEKQKLTEALNICNNNISKTAKVLGISRPSVYSLKKKYEI' A
#
# COMPACT_ATOMS: atom_id res chain seq x y z
N LEU A 1 -19.73 30.10 -1.67
CA LEU A 1 -18.30 30.38 -1.41
C LEU A 1 -17.51 29.74 -2.53
N ASP A 2 -16.85 30.54 -3.36
CA ASP A 2 -15.98 30.05 -4.42
C ASP A 2 -14.56 30.00 -3.84
N VAL A 3 -14.11 28.82 -3.43
CA VAL A 3 -12.80 28.67 -2.79
C VAL A 3 -11.75 28.66 -3.88
N ARG A 4 -11.13 29.81 -4.13
CA ARG A 4 -9.95 29.92 -4.98
C ARG A 4 -8.79 29.20 -4.29
N ILE A 5 -8.50 27.97 -4.74
CA ILE A 5 -7.32 27.22 -4.29
C ILE A 5 -6.13 27.69 -5.15
N PRO A 6 -5.06 28.23 -4.54
CA PRO A 6 -3.82 28.54 -5.25
C PRO A 6 -3.26 27.29 -5.94
N ALA A 7 -2.82 27.41 -7.19
CA ALA A 7 -2.25 26.28 -7.94
C ALA A 7 -1.06 25.61 -7.24
N ALA A 8 -0.28 26.37 -6.46
CA ALA A 8 0.84 25.86 -5.68
C ALA A 8 0.42 24.86 -4.57
N ASP A 9 -0.79 25.01 -4.01
CA ASP A 9 -1.29 24.08 -3.00
C ASP A 9 -1.68 22.73 -3.62
N LEU A 10 -2.17 22.72 -4.86
CA LEU A 10 -2.57 21.51 -5.56
C LEU A 10 -1.39 20.62 -5.94
N GLU A 11 -0.24 21.20 -6.30
CA GLU A 11 0.96 20.42 -6.64
C GLU A 11 1.58 19.72 -5.43
N SER A 12 1.28 20.17 -4.21
CA SER A 12 1.73 19.52 -2.97
C SER A 12 0.86 18.33 -2.54
N ILE A 13 -0.33 18.16 -3.17
CA ILE A 13 -1.30 17.15 -2.76
C ILE A 13 -0.91 15.80 -3.36
N THR A 14 -0.51 14.87 -2.48
CA THR A 14 -0.37 13.47 -2.87
C THR A 14 -1.74 12.86 -3.14
N THR A 15 -1.90 12.16 -4.26
CA THR A 15 -3.19 11.56 -4.59
C THR A 15 -3.53 10.42 -3.63
N LEU A 16 -4.82 10.19 -3.37
CA LEU A 16 -5.26 9.03 -2.58
C LEU A 16 -4.79 7.69 -3.17
N ARG A 17 -4.58 7.63 -4.49
CA ARG A 17 -4.04 6.45 -5.16
C ARG A 17 -2.61 6.17 -4.70
N ASP A 18 -1.78 7.21 -4.63
CA ASP A 18 -0.38 7.10 -4.22
C ASP A 18 -0.27 6.79 -2.72
N VAL A 19 -1.06 7.48 -1.89
CA VAL A 19 -1.13 7.21 -0.45
C VAL A 19 -1.51 5.75 -0.19
N ARG A 20 -2.55 5.25 -0.86
CA ARG A 20 -2.98 3.85 -0.71
C ARG A 20 -1.90 2.88 -1.17
N GLY A 21 -1.21 3.17 -2.27
CA GLY A 21 -0.11 2.35 -2.77
C GLY A 21 1.06 2.26 -1.79
N ALA A 22 1.46 3.41 -1.23
CA ALA A 22 2.53 3.48 -0.24
C ALA A 22 2.20 2.69 1.03
N ILE A 23 0.97 2.83 1.55
CA ILE A 23 0.51 2.11 2.74
C ILE A 23 0.38 0.61 2.48
N GLU A 24 -0.16 0.19 1.32
CA GLU A 24 -0.21 -1.23 0.93
C GLU A 24 1.19 -1.83 0.89
N LYS A 25 2.15 -1.15 0.25
CA LYS A 25 3.54 -1.62 0.16
C LYS A 25 4.16 -1.75 1.55
N GLN A 26 4.01 -0.72 2.38
CA GLN A 26 4.53 -0.71 3.75
C GLN A 26 3.97 -1.89 4.57
N LYS A 27 2.65 -2.09 4.55
CA LYS A 27 2.00 -3.15 5.34
C LYS A 27 2.34 -4.54 4.84
N LEU A 28 2.49 -4.72 3.53
CA LEU A 28 2.97 -5.97 2.96
C LEU A 28 4.38 -6.31 3.47
N THR A 29 5.31 -5.37 3.39
CA THR A 29 6.70 -5.57 3.85
C THR A 29 6.76 -5.87 5.34
N GLU A 30 6.04 -5.11 6.16
CA GLU A 30 5.96 -5.32 7.60
C GLU A 30 5.45 -6.74 7.94
N ALA A 31 4.35 -7.15 7.31
CA ALA A 31 3.76 -8.47 7.54
C ALA A 31 4.68 -9.61 7.07
N LEU A 32 5.36 -9.44 5.92
CA LEU A 32 6.33 -10.42 5.42
C LEU A 32 7.51 -10.57 6.39
N ASN A 33 8.05 -9.47 6.92
CA ASN A 33 9.15 -9.49 7.88
C ASN A 33 8.75 -10.19 9.18
N ILE A 34 7.61 -9.80 9.77
CA ILE A 34 7.08 -10.42 11.00
C ILE A 34 6.81 -11.91 10.80
N CYS A 35 6.33 -12.30 9.60
CA CYS A 35 6.00 -13.68 9.28
C CYS A 35 7.21 -14.49 8.76
N ASN A 36 8.43 -13.96 8.78
CA ASN A 36 9.62 -14.59 8.19
C ASN A 36 9.38 -15.08 6.75
N ASN A 37 8.82 -14.20 5.91
CA ASN A 37 8.44 -14.46 4.51
C ASN A 37 7.44 -15.62 4.31
N ASN A 38 6.76 -16.10 5.37
CA ASN A 38 5.73 -17.12 5.23
C ASN A 38 4.45 -16.52 4.64
N ILE A 39 4.20 -16.79 3.36
CA ILE A 39 3.04 -16.30 2.60
C ILE A 39 1.71 -16.70 3.26
N SER A 40 1.62 -17.91 3.81
CA SER A 40 0.40 -18.40 4.48
C SER A 40 0.04 -17.55 5.69
N LYS A 41 1.04 -17.25 6.53
CA LYS A 41 0.86 -16.44 7.73
C LYS A 41 0.61 -14.98 7.36
N THR A 42 1.36 -14.46 6.40
CA THR A 42 1.20 -13.09 5.87
C THR A 42 -0.22 -12.86 5.36
N ALA A 43 -0.75 -13.79 4.55
CA ALA A 43 -2.12 -13.73 4.05
C ALA A 43 -3.16 -13.68 5.18
N LYS A 44 -2.98 -14.52 6.22
CA LYS A 44 -3.87 -14.54 7.39
C LYS A 44 -3.80 -13.23 8.19
N VAL A 45 -2.60 -12.71 8.44
CA VAL A 45 -2.39 -11.46 9.20
C VAL A 45 -2.97 -10.25 8.46
N LEU A 46 -2.79 -10.20 7.14
CA LEU A 46 -3.31 -9.11 6.30
C LEU A 46 -4.80 -9.27 5.96
N GLY A 47 -5.44 -10.39 6.31
CA GLY A 47 -6.85 -10.64 6.01
C GLY A 47 -7.15 -10.81 4.51
N ILE A 48 -6.19 -11.30 3.72
CA ILE A 48 -6.31 -11.46 2.26
C ILE A 48 -6.00 -12.89 1.82
N SER A 49 -6.28 -13.19 0.55
CA SER A 49 -5.94 -14.49 -0.04
C SER A 49 -4.44 -14.63 -0.30
N ARG A 50 -3.92 -15.86 -0.36
CA ARG A 50 -2.51 -16.10 -0.74
C ARG A 50 -2.19 -15.61 -2.15
N PRO A 51 -3.05 -15.83 -3.18
CA PRO A 51 -2.85 -15.23 -4.49
C PRO A 51 -2.70 -13.71 -4.43
N SER A 52 -3.48 -13.02 -3.59
CA SER A 52 -3.37 -11.57 -3.39
C SER A 52 -1.99 -11.16 -2.86
N VAL A 53 -1.40 -11.91 -1.93
CA VAL A 53 -0.03 -11.65 -1.44
C VAL A 53 0.98 -11.73 -2.58
N TYR A 54 0.88 -12.74 -3.45
CA TYR A 54 1.76 -12.86 -4.63
C TYR A 54 1.55 -11.72 -5.62
N SER A 55 0.31 -11.32 -5.88
CA SER A 55 0.00 -10.17 -6.73
C SER A 55 0.58 -8.88 -6.18
N LEU A 56 0.49 -8.64 -4.87
CA LEU A 56 1.07 -7.46 -4.22
C LEU A 56 2.60 -7.48 -4.24
N LYS A 57 3.23 -8.63 -3.97
CA LYS A 57 4.68 -8.79 -4.12
C LYS A 57 5.14 -8.46 -5.53
N LYS A 58 4.47 -9.00 -6.55
CA LYS A 58 4.75 -8.68 -7.96
C LYS A 58 4.52 -7.21 -8.28
N LYS A 59 3.43 -6.61 -7.78
CA LYS A 59 3.07 -5.20 -8.01
C LYS A 59 4.11 -4.23 -7.44
N TYR A 60 4.70 -4.55 -6.30
CA TYR A 60 5.62 -3.67 -5.57
C TYR A 60 7.09 -4.07 -5.65
N GLU A 61 7.38 -5.14 -6.39
CA GLU A 61 8.73 -5.70 -6.60
C GLU A 61 9.44 -6.05 -5.29
N ILE A 62 8.73 -6.76 -4.40
CA ILE A 62 9.20 -7.25 -3.10
C ILE A 62 9.24 -8.77 -3.09
#